data_AF-A0A955I8H7-F1
#
_entry.id   AF-A0A955I8H7-F1
#
_cell.length_a   1.000
_cell.length_b   1.000
_cell.length_c   1.000
_cell.angle_alpha   90.00
_cell.angle_beta   90.00
_cell.angle_gamma   90.00
#
_symmetry.space_group_name_H-M   'P 1'
#
loop_
_entity.id
_entity.type
_entity.pdbx_description
1 polymer ?
#
loop_
_entity_poly.entity_id
_entity_poly.type
_entity_poly.pdbx_seq_one_letter_code
_entity_poly.pdbx_strand_id
1 'polypeptide(L)' 'MTTKKLTLQDKIDKLEKLSNFFTNQEDLDLDEAVKKYEEASKLAVEVKKELSSIELKIKEIKSTYEEREESDF' A
#
# COMPACT_ATOMS: atom_id res chain seq x y z
N MET A 1 -10.71 -1.70 24.53
CA MET A 1 -10.53 -0.72 23.44
C MET A 1 -10.37 -1.50 22.15
N THR A 2 -11.32 -1.37 21.22
CA THR A 2 -11.28 -2.06 19.91
C THR A 2 -10.28 -1.35 19.01
N THR A 3 -9.12 -1.97 18.80
CA THR A 3 -8.12 -1.50 17.84
C THR A 3 -8.69 -1.60 16.42
N LYS A 4 -9.11 -0.45 15.87
CA LYS A 4 -9.62 -0.37 14.50
C LYS A 4 -8.46 -0.71 13.54
N LYS A 5 -8.64 -1.78 12.75
CA LYS A 5 -7.68 -2.17 11.71
C LYS A 5 -7.59 -1.03 10.67
N LEU A 6 -6.37 -0.59 10.36
CA LEU A 6 -6.13 0.43 9.33
C LEU A 6 -6.55 -0.12 7.96
N THR A 7 -7.29 0.69 7.21
CA THR A 7 -7.65 0.40 5.81
C THR A 7 -6.48 0.69 4.88
N LEU A 8 -6.54 0.20 3.64
CA LEU A 8 -5.52 0.50 2.61
C LEU A 8 -5.37 2.01 2.39
N GLN A 9 -6.49 2.75 2.35
CA GLN A 9 -6.48 4.21 2.23
C GLN A 9 -5.75 4.86 3.42
N ASP A 10 -6.06 4.43 4.65
CA ASP A 10 -5.38 4.98 5.83
C ASP A 10 -3.86 4.75 5.79
N LYS A 11 -3.41 3.64 5.20
CA LYS A 11 -1.98 3.33 5.02
C LYS A 11 -1.36 4.23 3.96
N ILE A 12 -2.03 4.46 2.85
CA ILE A 12 -1.57 5.37 1.78
C ILE A 12 -1.46 6.80 2.32
N ASP A 13 -2.48 7.29 3.01
CA ASP A 13 -2.50 8.64 3.60
C ASP A 13 -1.36 8.84 4.60
N LYS A 14 -1.03 7.80 5.38
CA LYS A 14 0.11 7.83 6.31
C LYS A 14 1.44 7.85 5.57
N LEU A 15 1.58 7.11 4.48
CA LEU A 15 2.77 7.10 3.64
C LEU A 15 3.02 8.46 3.01
N GLU A 16 1.97 9.12 2.53
CA GLU A 16 2.04 10.47 1.98
C GLU A 16 2.47 11.49 3.05
N LYS A 17 1.92 11.40 4.26
CA LYS A 17 2.35 12.23 5.39
C LYS A 17 3.82 12.02 5.75
N LEU A 18 4.30 10.78 5.74
CA LEU A 18 5.71 10.47 5.97
C LEU A 18 6.59 11.01 4.84
N SER A 19 6.15 10.92 3.59
CA SER A 19 6.86 11.52 2.45
C SER A 19 6.96 13.04 2.59
N ASN A 20 5.89 13.69 3.03
CA ASN A 20 5.84 15.15 3.22
C ASN A 20 6.75 15.64 4.35
N PHE A 21 7.10 14.79 5.31
CA PHE A 21 8.08 15.12 6.34
C PHE A 21 9.46 15.40 5.72
N PHE A 22 9.87 14.60 4.73
CA PHE A 22 11.18 14.74 4.10
C PHE A 22 11.30 15.93 3.15
N THR A 23 10.18 16.45 2.63
CA THR A 23 10.18 17.53 1.63
C THR A 23 10.01 18.92 2.22
N ASN A 24 9.52 19.05 3.45
CA ASN A 24 9.10 20.33 4.03
C ASN A 24 9.96 20.80 5.22
N GLN A 25 11.07 20.14 5.53
CA GLN A 25 11.96 20.56 6.62
C GLN A 25 13.22 21.24 6.09
N GLU A 26 13.48 22.47 6.56
CA GLU A 26 14.70 23.23 6.25
C GLU A 26 15.92 22.68 7.00
N ASP A 27 15.72 22.16 8.22
CA ASP A 27 16.72 21.43 9.02
C ASP A 27 16.14 20.07 9.42
N LEU A 28 16.52 19.04 8.68
CA LEU A 28 16.09 17.66 8.91
C LEU A 28 17.01 16.98 9.92
N ASP A 29 16.48 16.62 11.09
CA ASP A 29 17.21 15.76 12.05
C ASP A 29 17.40 14.37 11.45
N LEU A 30 18.65 13.94 11.29
CA LEU A 30 19.02 12.64 10.72
C LEU A 30 18.46 11.47 11.53
N ASP A 31 18.44 11.55 12.86
CA ASP A 31 17.95 10.46 13.71
C ASP A 31 16.42 10.32 13.58
N GLU A 32 15.71 11.44 13.44
CA GLU A 32 14.28 11.42 13.17
C GLU A 32 13.98 10.92 11.75
N ALA A 33 14.75 11.39 10.76
CA ALA A 33 14.65 10.98 9.37
C ALA A 33 14.78 9.46 9.19
N VAL A 34 15.77 8.85 9.85
CA VAL A 34 15.98 7.40 9.82
C VAL A 34 14.77 6.65 10.39
N LYS A 35 14.22 7.09 11.53
CA LYS A 35 13.03 6.47 12.13
C LYS A 35 11.80 6.57 11.23
N LYS A 36 11.57 7.75 10.63
CA LYS A 36 10.44 7.97 9.70
C LYS A 36 10.58 7.16 8.43
N TYR A 37 11.81 6.98 7.95
CA TYR A 37 12.08 6.14 6.79
C TYR A 37 11.80 4.66 7.07
N GLU A 38 12.21 4.15 8.23
CA GLU A 38 11.88 2.78 8.64
C GLU A 38 10.36 2.55 8.74
N GLU A 39 9.63 3.52 9.31
CA GLU A 39 8.17 3.47 9.39
C GLU A 39 7.53 3.47 7.99
N ALA A 40 7.97 4.37 7.11
CA ALA A 40 7.48 4.47 5.74
C ALA A 40 7.76 3.19 4.94
N SER A 41 8.96 2.62 5.11
CA SER A 41 9.37 1.39 4.43
C SER A 41 8.51 0.21 4.84
N LYS A 42 8.26 0.03 6.14
CA LYS A 42 7.35 -1.02 6.65
C LYS A 42 5.95 -0.85 6.07
N LEU A 43 5.43 0.37 6.07
CA LEU A 43 4.10 0.67 5.55
C LEU A 43 4.00 0.41 4.04
N ALA A 44 5.04 0.75 3.28
CA ALA A 44 5.10 0.53 1.83
C ALA A 44 5.08 -0.95 1.47
N VAL A 45 5.79 -1.78 2.25
CA VAL A 45 5.76 -3.24 2.09
C VAL A 45 4.36 -3.80 2.32
N GLU A 46 3.65 -3.31 3.34
CA GLU A 46 2.27 -3.73 3.61
C GLU A 46 1.30 -3.33 2.50
N VAL A 47 1.37 -2.07 2.05
CA VAL A 47 0.53 -1.55 0.95
C VAL A 47 0.78 -2.36 -0.32
N LYS A 48 2.05 -2.60 -0.66
CA LYS A 48 2.42 -3.41 -1.83
C LYS A 48 1.82 -4.82 -1.76
N LYS A 49 1.89 -5.47 -0.59
CA LYS A 49 1.34 -6.81 -0.38
C LYS A 49 -0.18 -6.85 -0.58
N GLU A 50 -0.90 -5.87 -0.05
CA GLU A 50 -2.35 -5.78 -0.21
C GLU A 50 -2.73 -5.53 -1.67
N LEU A 51 -2.05 -4.62 -2.37
CA LEU A 51 -2.27 -4.34 -3.79
C LEU A 51 -1.98 -5.55 -4.68
N SER A 52 -0.87 -6.26 -4.46
CA SER A 52 -0.58 -7.49 -5.20
C SER A 52 -1.65 -8.56 -4.99
N SER A 53 -2.22 -8.65 -3.78
CA SER A 53 -3.31 -9.58 -3.50
C SER A 53 -4.60 -9.21 -4.24
N ILE A 54 -4.87 -7.91 -4.40
CA ILE A 54 -6.01 -7.41 -5.19
C ILE A 54 -5.77 -7.69 -6.68
N GLU A 55 -4.56 -7.43 -7.18
CA GLU A 55 -4.19 -7.68 -8.57
C GLU A 55 -4.35 -9.16 -8.95
N LEU A 56 -3.91 -10.08 -8.08
CA LEU A 56 -4.09 -11.52 -8.29
C LEU A 56 -5.56 -11.90 -8.41
N LYS A 57 -6.42 -11.40 -7.50
CA LYS A 57 -7.86 -11.65 -7.56
C LYS A 57 -8.49 -11.11 -8.84
N ILE A 58 -8.06 -9.93 -9.30
CA ILE A 58 -8.53 -9.36 -10.57
C ILE A 58 -8.13 -10.28 -11.74
N LYS A 59 -6.90 -10.81 -11.74
CA LYS A 59 -6.45 -11.75 -12.78
C LYS A 59 -7.28 -13.03 -12.78
N GLU A 60 -7.51 -13.64 -11.61
CA GLU A 60 -8.36 -14.83 -11.47
C GLU A 60 -9.78 -14.60 -12.01
N ILE A 61 -10.37 -13.45 -11.66
CA ILE A 61 -11.69 -13.05 -12.16
C ILE A 61 -11.67 -12.94 -13.69
N LYS A 62 -10.69 -12.25 -14.28
CA LYS A 62 -10.59 -12.09 -15.73
C LYS A 62 -10.46 -13.43 -16.45
N SER A 63 -9.56 -14.31 -16.00
CA SER A 63 -9.40 -15.65 -16.58
C SER A 63 -10.69 -16.46 -16.53
N THR A 64 -11.47 -16.35 -15.44
CA THR A 64 -12.78 -17.04 -15.33
C THR A 64 -13.78 -16.57 -16.39
N TYR A 65 -13.76 -15.28 -16.76
CA TYR A 65 -14.66 -14.74 -17.78
C TYR A 65 -14.15 -14.99 -19.21
N GLU A 66 -12.83 -14.96 -19.43
CA GLU A 66 -12.21 -15.29 -20.72
C GLU A 66 -12.42 -16.79 -21.07
N GLU A 67 -12.24 -17.70 -20.11
CA GLU A 67 -12.49 -19.14 -20.31
C GLU A 67 -13.97 -19.46 -20.60
N ARG A 68 -14.91 -18.66 -20.07
CA ARG A 68 -16.35 -18.83 -20.35
C ARG A 68 -16.72 -18.41 -21.77
N GLU A 69 -16.09 -17.37 -22.32
CA GLU A 69 -16.36 -16.95 -23.71
C GLU A 69 -15.85 -17.97 -24.75
N GLU A 70 -14.77 -18.70 -24.46
CA GLU A 70 -14.28 -19.77 -25.34
C GLU A 70 -15.06 -21.09 -25.22
N SER A 71 -15.76 -21.34 -24.11
CA SER A 71 -16.55 -22.58 -23.92
C SER A 71 -17.97 -22.54 -24.50
N ASP A 72 -18.45 -21.36 -24.88
CA ASP A 72 -19.80 -21.12 -25.43
C ASP A 72 -19.80 -21.04 -26.99
N PHE A 73 -18.69 -21.40 -27.65
CA PHE A 73 -18.54 -21.55 -29.11
C PHE A 73 -18.19 -22.99 -29.51
#